data_AF-A0A817WM66-F1
#
_entry.id   AF-A0A817WM66-F1
#
_cell.length_a   1.000
_cell.length_b   1.000
_cell.length_c   1.000
_cell.angle_alpha   90.00
_cell.angle_beta   90.00
_cell.angle_gamma   90.00
#
_symmetry.space_group_name_H-M   'P 1'
#
loop_
_entity.id
_entity.type
_entity.pdbx_description
1 polymer ?
#
loop_
_entity_poly.entity_id
_entity_poly.type
_entity_poly.pdbx_seq_one_letter_code
_entity_poly.pdbx_strand_id
1 'polypeptide(L)'
;MYCSNILATNCIPFGFTVTLNRQSLVDSFSINYPDCTIINGGLVISGDDITNLNGLNVLINIDNLSIVNNKLLENLIGLSSLKEAREIFIQRNIALENLNGLTSLISVKDYFYINDNPVISNLNGLNELKDVGGDFLIQSNALLSDLNGLNSLYTVKTLYVNSNPSLINLHGLEALSFADYLAIHDNSIVNLTGLSSIKN
;
A
#
# COMPACT_ATOMS: atom_id res chain seq x y z
N MET A 1 -4.43 6.38 -36.38
CA MET A 1 -3.28 5.65 -36.95
C MET A 1 -3.16 4.37 -36.15
N TYR A 2 -3.56 3.24 -36.72
CA TYR A 2 -3.52 1.94 -36.08
C TYR A 2 -2.07 1.43 -36.09
N CYS A 3 -1.46 1.23 -34.93
CA CYS A 3 -0.36 0.28 -34.74
C CYS A 3 -1.01 -0.97 -34.16
N SER A 4 -1.37 -1.96 -34.98
CA SER A 4 -0.53 -3.08 -35.42
C SER A 4 -0.13 -4.00 -34.27
N ASN A 5 -0.72 -5.20 -34.28
CA ASN A 5 -0.38 -6.36 -33.46
C ASN A 5 1.13 -6.51 -33.21
N ILE A 6 1.58 -6.08 -32.03
CA ILE A 6 2.80 -6.55 -31.39
C ILE A 6 2.31 -7.24 -30.13
N LEU A 7 2.55 -8.55 -30.06
CA LEU A 7 2.25 -9.49 -28.99
C LEU A 7 2.03 -8.83 -27.60
N ALA A 8 0.83 -9.02 -27.05
CA ALA A 8 0.49 -8.76 -25.65
C ALA A 8 1.18 -9.78 -24.73
N THR A 9 2.52 -9.76 -24.65
CA THR A 9 3.28 -10.83 -23.98
C THR A 9 4.19 -10.38 -22.84
N ASN A 10 4.33 -9.09 -22.53
CA ASN A 10 5.18 -8.67 -21.42
C ASN A 10 4.47 -7.65 -20.51
N CYS A 11 4.56 -7.89 -19.20
CA CYS A 11 4.32 -6.89 -18.17
C CYS A 11 5.18 -5.63 -18.36
N ILE A 12 4.90 -4.62 -17.55
CA ILE A 12 5.68 -3.37 -17.48
C ILE A 12 7.12 -3.71 -17.01
N PRO A 13 8.14 -3.47 -17.86
CA PRO A 13 9.53 -3.81 -17.54
C PRO A 13 10.21 -2.71 -16.70
N PHE A 14 11.37 -3.05 -16.14
CA PHE A 14 12.20 -2.12 -15.37
C PHE A 14 12.53 -0.84 -16.15
N GLY A 15 12.48 0.31 -15.47
CA GLY A 15 12.72 1.63 -16.06
C GLY A 15 11.52 2.22 -16.81
N PHE A 16 10.41 1.47 -16.94
CA PHE A 16 9.18 1.97 -17.52
C PHE A 16 8.11 2.18 -16.45
N THR A 17 7.22 3.13 -16.68
CA THR A 17 6.07 3.40 -15.81
C THR A 17 4.82 3.57 -16.65
N VAL A 18 3.74 2.90 -16.26
CA VAL A 18 2.40 3.07 -16.85
C VAL A 18 1.52 3.80 -15.86
N THR A 19 0.71 4.74 -16.35
CA THR A 19 -0.29 5.45 -15.55
C THR A 19 -1.70 5.07 -15.98
N LEU A 20 -2.48 4.55 -15.04
CA LEU A 20 -3.92 4.33 -15.16
C LEU A 20 -4.62 5.55 -14.55
N ASN A 21 -5.08 6.46 -15.41
CA ASN A 21 -5.69 7.73 -14.99
C ASN A 21 -7.21 7.79 -15.19
N ARG A 22 -7.83 6.67 -15.59
CA ARG A 22 -9.28 6.52 -15.70
C ARG A 22 -9.72 5.10 -15.38
N GLN A 23 -10.95 4.93 -14.90
CA GLN A 23 -11.52 3.61 -14.60
C GLN A 23 -11.43 2.65 -15.78
N SER A 24 -11.70 3.11 -17.00
CA SER A 24 -11.63 2.25 -18.19
C SER A 24 -10.24 1.65 -18.44
N LEU A 25 -9.17 2.34 -18.03
CA LEU A 25 -7.81 1.81 -18.14
C LEU A 25 -7.55 0.72 -17.12
N VAL A 26 -8.05 0.90 -15.89
CA VAL A 26 -8.02 -0.14 -14.85
C VAL A 26 -8.79 -1.38 -15.32
N ASP A 27 -10.02 -1.19 -15.82
CA ASP A 27 -10.88 -2.28 -16.29
C ASP A 27 -10.25 -3.07 -17.44
N SER A 28 -9.56 -2.37 -18.34
CA SER A 28 -8.90 -2.98 -19.49
C SER A 28 -7.54 -3.61 -19.18
N PHE A 29 -6.99 -3.44 -17.97
CA PHE A 29 -5.62 -3.84 -17.67
C PHE A 29 -5.40 -5.35 -17.87
N SER A 30 -6.22 -6.21 -17.26
CA SER A 30 -6.14 -7.67 -17.43
C SER A 30 -6.53 -8.15 -18.83
N ILE A 31 -7.14 -7.30 -19.66
CA ILE A 31 -7.41 -7.61 -21.08
C ILE A 31 -6.17 -7.30 -21.93
N ASN A 32 -5.50 -6.18 -21.65
CA ASN A 32 -4.31 -5.73 -22.37
C ASN A 32 -3.04 -6.48 -21.93
N TYR A 33 -3.03 -6.98 -20.69
CA TYR A 33 -1.91 -7.65 -20.04
C TYR A 33 -2.38 -8.94 -19.32
N PRO A 34 -2.95 -9.92 -20.04
CA PRO A 34 -3.68 -11.05 -19.44
C PRO A 34 -2.83 -11.97 -18.55
N ASP A 35 -1.55 -12.16 -18.90
CA ASP A 35 -0.62 -12.99 -18.12
C ASP A 35 0.28 -12.14 -17.21
N CYS A 36 -0.04 -10.87 -17.01
CA CYS A 36 0.83 -9.97 -16.29
C CYS A 36 0.71 -10.12 -14.78
N THR A 37 1.51 -11.03 -14.23
CA THR A 37 1.56 -11.30 -12.78
C THR A 37 2.71 -10.58 -12.07
N ILE A 38 3.74 -10.14 -12.81
CA ILE A 38 4.95 -9.51 -12.25
C ILE A 38 5.29 -8.23 -13.01
N ILE A 39 5.13 -7.07 -12.37
CA ILE A 39 5.58 -5.79 -12.91
C ILE A 39 6.99 -5.48 -12.37
N ASN A 40 7.99 -5.39 -13.24
CA ASN A 40 9.36 -4.98 -12.87
C ASN A 40 9.58 -3.47 -12.99
N GLY A 41 8.59 -2.73 -13.52
CA GLY A 41 8.59 -1.28 -13.62
C GLY A 41 7.66 -0.61 -12.60
N GLY A 42 7.06 0.50 -13.01
CA GLY A 42 6.10 1.26 -12.21
C GLY A 42 4.67 1.19 -12.73
N LEU A 43 3.72 1.10 -11.80
CA LEU A 43 2.30 1.30 -12.05
C LEU A 43 1.81 2.46 -11.18
N VAL A 44 1.30 3.51 -11.83
CA VAL A 44 0.68 4.66 -11.18
C VAL A 44 -0.82 4.62 -11.43
N ILE A 45 -1.62 4.67 -10.38
CA ILE A 45 -3.08 4.71 -10.42
C ILE A 45 -3.48 6.06 -9.85
N SER A 46 -3.96 6.95 -10.73
CA SER A 46 -4.28 8.34 -10.38
C SER A 46 -5.32 8.90 -11.33
N GLY A 47 -6.59 8.75 -10.96
CA GLY A 47 -7.72 9.20 -11.78
C GLY A 47 -8.90 9.70 -10.94
N ASP A 48 -9.61 10.68 -11.50
CA ASP A 48 -10.79 11.28 -10.87
C ASP A 48 -12.02 10.37 -10.86
N ASP A 49 -12.09 9.37 -11.74
CA ASP A 49 -13.23 8.47 -11.92
C ASP A 49 -12.94 7.03 -11.47
N ILE A 50 -11.78 6.76 -10.87
CA ILE A 50 -11.39 5.44 -10.41
C ILE A 50 -12.12 5.11 -9.10
N THR A 51 -12.98 4.11 -9.16
CA THR A 51 -13.84 3.63 -8.06
C THR A 51 -13.42 2.26 -7.54
N ASN A 52 -12.71 1.47 -8.34
CA ASN A 52 -12.25 0.13 -7.98
C ASN A 52 -10.99 -0.26 -8.77
N LEU A 53 -10.30 -1.30 -8.29
CA LEU A 53 -9.08 -1.83 -8.90
C LEU A 53 -9.26 -3.21 -9.55
N ASN A 54 -10.49 -3.64 -9.83
CA ASN A 54 -10.79 -5.06 -10.12
C ASN A 54 -9.99 -5.64 -11.30
N GLY A 55 -9.65 -4.83 -12.30
CA GLY A 55 -8.82 -5.26 -13.43
C GLY A 55 -7.35 -5.54 -13.11
N LEU A 56 -6.90 -5.33 -11.86
CA LEU A 56 -5.53 -5.55 -11.39
C LEU A 56 -5.35 -6.85 -10.59
N ASN A 57 -6.39 -7.68 -10.51
CA ASN A 57 -6.43 -8.88 -9.67
C ASN A 57 -5.43 -9.98 -10.07
N VAL A 58 -4.81 -9.84 -11.25
CA VAL A 58 -3.76 -10.73 -11.77
C VAL A 58 -2.39 -10.44 -11.17
N LEU A 59 -2.18 -9.27 -10.56
CA LEU A 59 -0.87 -8.85 -10.06
C LEU A 59 -0.48 -9.62 -8.80
N ILE A 60 0.69 -10.26 -8.83
CA ILE A 60 1.27 -11.00 -7.72
C ILE A 60 2.47 -10.23 -7.15
N ASN A 61 3.38 -9.77 -8.01
CA ASN A 61 4.56 -8.99 -7.60
C ASN A 61 4.63 -7.67 -8.38
N ILE A 62 5.07 -6.61 -7.73
CA ILE A 62 5.27 -5.30 -8.38
C ILE A 62 6.50 -4.58 -7.85
N ASP A 63 7.34 -4.04 -8.71
CA ASP A 63 8.44 -3.18 -8.26
C ASP A 63 7.86 -1.90 -7.64
N ASN A 64 7.27 -1.00 -8.44
CA ASN A 64 6.76 0.27 -7.91
C ASN A 64 5.25 0.39 -8.11
N LEU A 65 4.51 0.51 -7.02
CA LEU A 65 3.07 0.77 -7.02
C LEU A 65 2.78 2.14 -6.40
N SER A 66 2.11 3.01 -7.15
CA SER A 66 1.66 4.31 -6.65
C SER A 66 0.16 4.44 -6.85
N ILE A 67 -0.60 4.55 -5.77
CA ILE A 67 -2.06 4.75 -5.76
C ILE A 67 -2.29 6.13 -5.17
N VAL A 68 -2.49 7.12 -6.03
CA VAL A 68 -2.48 8.52 -5.60
C VAL A 68 -3.63 9.33 -6.18
N ASN A 69 -4.18 10.26 -5.41
CA ASN A 69 -5.21 11.20 -5.86
C ASN A 69 -6.48 10.54 -6.44
N ASN A 70 -6.89 9.37 -5.95
CA ASN A 70 -8.14 8.73 -6.38
C ASN A 70 -9.27 9.12 -5.42
N LYS A 71 -10.09 10.09 -5.82
CA LYS A 71 -11.10 10.69 -4.93
C LYS A 71 -12.34 9.83 -4.68
N LEU A 72 -12.55 8.79 -5.49
CA LEU A 72 -13.70 7.88 -5.41
C LEU A 72 -13.30 6.45 -5.02
N LEU A 73 -12.00 6.18 -4.80
CA LEU A 73 -11.51 4.84 -4.49
C LEU A 73 -11.65 4.59 -2.99
N GLU A 74 -12.53 3.66 -2.62
CA GLU A 74 -12.86 3.37 -1.20
C GLU A 74 -12.04 2.23 -0.59
N ASN A 75 -11.50 1.33 -1.42
CA ASN A 75 -10.70 0.16 -1.01
C ASN A 75 -9.78 -0.29 -2.16
N LEU A 76 -8.97 -1.32 -1.91
CA LEU A 76 -7.95 -1.84 -2.83
C LEU A 76 -8.23 -3.27 -3.30
N ILE A 77 -9.47 -3.78 -3.19
CA ILE A 77 -9.81 -5.22 -3.31
C ILE A 77 -9.23 -5.88 -4.58
N GLY A 78 -9.14 -5.15 -5.68
CA GLY A 78 -8.52 -5.61 -6.91
C GLY A 78 -7.03 -5.94 -6.83
N LEU A 79 -6.36 -5.74 -5.70
CA LEU A 79 -4.96 -6.12 -5.47
C LEU A 79 -4.81 -7.36 -4.58
N SER A 80 -5.90 -8.11 -4.30
CA SER A 80 -5.91 -9.20 -3.30
C SER A 80 -4.87 -10.30 -3.50
N SER A 81 -4.33 -10.42 -4.71
CA SER A 81 -3.30 -11.39 -5.10
C SER A 81 -1.86 -10.90 -4.89
N LEU A 82 -1.68 -9.60 -4.61
CA LEU A 82 -0.38 -8.97 -4.48
C LEU A 82 0.32 -9.45 -3.21
N LYS A 83 1.52 -10.02 -3.38
CA LYS A 83 2.33 -10.63 -2.31
C LYS A 83 3.56 -9.82 -1.97
N GLU A 84 4.22 -9.26 -2.97
CA GLU A 84 5.49 -8.58 -2.77
C GLU A 84 5.51 -7.29 -3.57
N ALA A 85 6.09 -6.25 -2.97
CA ALA A 85 6.43 -5.04 -3.69
C ALA A 85 7.84 -4.53 -3.37
N ARG A 86 8.46 -3.75 -4.26
CA ARG A 86 9.65 -2.98 -3.86
C ARG A 86 9.24 -1.69 -3.16
N GLU A 87 8.35 -0.93 -3.77
CA GLU A 87 7.85 0.35 -3.28
C GLU A 87 6.32 0.42 -3.41
N ILE A 88 5.66 0.89 -2.36
CA ILE A 88 4.23 1.18 -2.35
C ILE A 88 4.01 2.59 -1.81
N PHE A 89 3.32 3.43 -2.59
CA PHE A 89 2.88 4.76 -2.19
C PHE A 89 1.36 4.83 -2.28
N ILE A 90 0.68 5.03 -1.15
CA ILE A 90 -0.78 5.20 -1.06
C ILE A 90 -1.03 6.58 -0.49
N GLN A 91 -1.32 7.55 -1.37
CA GLN A 91 -1.32 8.96 -0.98
C GLN A 91 -2.53 9.73 -1.48
N ARG A 92 -3.11 10.58 -0.65
CA ARG A 92 -4.15 11.55 -1.09
C ARG A 92 -5.38 10.87 -1.71
N ASN A 93 -5.74 9.66 -1.28
CA ASN A 93 -6.98 9.00 -1.69
C ASN A 93 -8.07 9.34 -0.65
N ILE A 94 -8.79 10.44 -0.90
CA ILE A 94 -9.64 11.07 0.12
C ILE A 94 -10.85 10.23 0.56
N ALA A 95 -11.24 9.24 -0.23
CA ALA A 95 -12.35 8.33 0.06
C ALA A 95 -11.87 6.93 0.53
N LEU A 96 -10.55 6.68 0.57
CA LEU A 96 -10.00 5.37 0.89
C LEU A 96 -10.18 5.09 2.39
N GLU A 97 -11.04 4.13 2.74
CA GLU A 97 -11.43 3.86 4.14
C GLU A 97 -10.51 2.86 4.85
N ASN A 98 -9.88 1.98 4.06
CA ASN A 98 -9.04 0.88 4.53
C ASN A 98 -8.17 0.36 3.37
N LEU A 99 -7.30 -0.60 3.67
CA LEU A 99 -6.38 -1.22 2.70
C LEU A 99 -6.85 -2.63 2.29
N ASN A 100 -8.14 -2.94 2.45
CA ASN A 100 -8.68 -4.23 2.05
C ASN A 100 -8.39 -4.46 0.58
N GLY A 101 -7.77 -5.59 0.28
CA GLY A 101 -7.17 -5.86 -1.02
C GLY A 101 -5.66 -5.99 -0.97
N LEU A 102 -4.97 -5.60 0.10
CA LEU A 102 -3.57 -5.99 0.32
C LEU A 102 -3.43 -7.25 1.19
N THR A 103 -4.49 -8.06 1.28
CA THR A 103 -4.64 -9.20 2.21
C THR A 103 -3.63 -10.32 2.03
N SER A 104 -2.90 -10.35 0.92
CA SER A 104 -1.82 -11.31 0.66
C SER A 104 -0.43 -10.68 0.65
N LEU A 105 -0.31 -9.37 0.93
CA LEU A 105 0.97 -8.66 0.92
C LEU A 105 1.81 -9.13 2.09
N ILE A 106 2.94 -9.77 1.80
CA ILE A 106 3.87 -10.36 2.77
C ILE A 106 5.03 -9.40 3.05
N SER A 107 5.55 -8.73 2.03
CA SER A 107 6.72 -7.86 2.19
C SER A 107 6.72 -6.66 1.24
N VAL A 108 7.31 -5.57 1.73
CA VAL A 108 7.70 -4.41 0.91
C VAL A 108 9.19 -4.17 1.10
N LYS A 109 9.96 -4.23 0.01
CA LYS A 109 11.41 -4.27 0.10
C LYS A 109 12.04 -2.98 0.59
N ASP A 110 11.60 -1.84 0.05
CA ASP A 110 12.27 -0.54 0.25
C ASP A 110 11.34 0.47 0.94
N TYR A 111 10.29 0.94 0.27
CA TYR A 111 9.45 2.02 0.81
C TYR A 111 7.97 1.65 0.85
N PHE A 112 7.33 1.78 2.01
CA PHE A 112 5.87 1.67 2.11
C PHE A 112 5.29 2.91 2.78
N TYR A 113 4.71 3.81 1.99
CA TYR A 113 4.15 5.06 2.49
C TYR A 113 2.63 5.07 2.38
N ILE A 114 1.96 5.33 3.50
CA ILE A 114 0.53 5.53 3.63
C ILE A 114 0.33 6.92 4.23
N ASN A 115 0.07 7.91 3.38
CA ASN A 115 -0.06 9.28 3.87
C ASN A 115 -1.15 10.12 3.22
N ASP A 116 -1.67 11.07 3.99
CA ASP A 116 -2.71 12.00 3.56
C ASP A 116 -3.98 11.31 3.04
N ASN A 117 -4.37 10.17 3.65
CA ASN A 117 -5.64 9.50 3.37
C ASN A 117 -6.59 9.76 4.56
N PRO A 118 -7.33 10.89 4.56
CA PRO A 118 -7.98 11.42 5.76
C PRO A 118 -9.03 10.50 6.37
N VAL A 119 -9.63 9.60 5.59
CA VAL A 119 -10.72 8.71 6.05
C VAL A 119 -10.27 7.29 6.36
N ILE A 120 -8.99 6.95 6.17
CA ILE A 120 -8.45 5.66 6.65
C ILE A 120 -8.58 5.64 8.17
N SER A 121 -9.34 4.68 8.69
CA SER A 121 -9.58 4.50 10.13
C SER A 121 -8.83 3.30 10.73
N ASN A 122 -8.37 2.38 9.88
CA ASN A 122 -7.64 1.17 10.26
C ASN A 122 -6.76 0.71 9.09
N LEU A 123 -5.81 -0.19 9.36
CA LEU A 123 -4.91 -0.76 8.35
C LEU A 123 -5.33 -2.18 7.94
N ASN A 124 -6.62 -2.51 8.07
CA ASN A 124 -7.14 -3.80 7.63
C ASN A 124 -6.77 -4.03 6.16
N GLY A 125 -6.34 -5.25 5.87
CA GLY A 125 -5.70 -5.61 4.61
C GLY A 125 -4.24 -5.95 4.79
N LEU A 126 -3.52 -5.40 5.77
CA LEU A 126 -2.09 -5.69 5.96
C LEU A 126 -1.77 -6.87 6.88
N ASN A 127 -2.77 -7.70 7.21
CA ASN A 127 -2.64 -8.74 8.25
C ASN A 127 -1.54 -9.78 7.99
N GLU A 128 -1.09 -9.94 6.75
CA GLU A 128 -0.01 -10.87 6.36
C GLU A 128 1.34 -10.18 6.16
N LEU A 129 1.40 -8.85 6.27
CA LEU A 129 2.63 -8.07 6.08
C LEU A 129 3.59 -8.38 7.24
N LYS A 130 4.76 -8.93 6.91
CA LYS A 130 5.78 -9.36 7.88
C LYS A 130 7.01 -8.49 7.89
N ASP A 131 7.37 -7.92 6.73
CA ASP A 131 8.63 -7.20 6.56
C ASP A 131 8.46 -5.94 5.72
N VAL A 132 9.02 -4.84 6.22
CA VAL A 132 9.30 -3.64 5.42
C VAL A 132 10.79 -3.33 5.50
N GLY A 133 11.54 -3.67 4.45
CA GLY A 133 13.00 -3.66 4.48
C GLY A 133 13.65 -2.27 4.50
N GLY A 134 12.87 -1.21 4.30
CA GLY A 134 13.31 0.19 4.42
C GLY A 134 12.33 1.03 5.24
N ASP A 135 11.89 2.14 4.68
CA ASP A 135 11.06 3.11 5.40
C ASP A 135 9.58 2.74 5.29
N PHE A 136 8.95 2.56 6.44
CA PHE A 136 7.50 2.50 6.57
C PHE A 136 7.01 3.84 7.14
N LEU A 137 6.30 4.63 6.33
CA LEU A 137 5.70 5.90 6.74
C LEU A 137 4.18 5.78 6.85
N ILE A 138 3.64 6.07 8.03
CA ILE A 138 2.20 6.20 8.29
C ILE A 138 1.98 7.62 8.79
N GLN A 139 1.49 8.50 7.92
CA GLN A 139 1.44 9.93 8.22
C GLN A 139 0.15 10.63 7.78
N SER A 140 -0.34 11.58 8.57
CA SER A 140 -1.47 12.42 8.17
C SER A 140 -2.76 11.65 7.82
N ASN A 141 -3.00 10.49 8.46
CA ASN A 141 -4.25 9.74 8.32
C ASN A 141 -5.16 10.10 9.49
N ALA A 142 -5.93 11.18 9.32
CA ALA A 142 -6.60 11.90 10.41
C ALA A 142 -7.55 11.03 11.27
N LEU A 143 -8.20 10.02 10.69
CA LEU A 143 -9.13 9.13 11.38
C LEU A 143 -8.51 7.81 11.87
N LEU A 144 -7.22 7.55 11.62
CA LEU A 144 -6.56 6.32 12.04
C LEU A 144 -6.45 6.27 13.56
N SER A 145 -7.13 5.32 14.21
CA SER A 145 -7.22 5.26 15.68
C SER A 145 -6.29 4.26 16.36
N ASP A 146 -5.86 3.26 15.61
CA ASP A 146 -4.91 2.21 16.00
C ASP A 146 -4.14 1.73 14.75
N LEU A 147 -3.25 0.76 14.92
CA LEU A 147 -2.48 0.14 13.82
C LEU A 147 -2.93 -1.31 13.56
N ASN A 148 -4.16 -1.67 13.96
CA ASN A 148 -4.69 -3.00 13.69
C ASN A 148 -4.68 -3.26 12.18
N GLY A 149 -4.28 -4.47 11.82
CA GLY A 149 -3.86 -4.80 10.46
C GLY A 149 -2.36 -5.05 10.36
N LEU A 150 -1.53 -4.49 11.22
CA LEU A 150 -0.08 -4.75 11.23
C LEU A 150 0.34 -5.92 12.14
N ASN A 151 -0.61 -6.74 12.60
CA ASN A 151 -0.41 -7.74 13.65
C ASN A 151 0.66 -8.81 13.33
N SER A 152 1.05 -8.95 12.06
CA SER A 152 2.13 -9.85 11.62
C SER A 152 3.45 -9.16 11.32
N LEU A 153 3.51 -7.82 11.38
CA LEU A 153 4.71 -7.06 11.05
C LEU A 153 5.78 -7.36 12.09
N TYR A 154 6.83 -8.06 11.65
CA TYR A 154 7.88 -8.59 12.52
C TYR A 154 9.14 -7.73 12.43
N THR A 155 9.48 -7.27 11.23
CA THR A 155 10.66 -6.46 10.94
C THR A 155 10.29 -5.23 10.14
N VAL A 156 10.88 -4.11 10.52
CA VAL A 156 10.94 -2.90 9.71
C VAL A 156 12.34 -2.34 9.84
N LYS A 157 12.90 -1.72 8.81
CA LYS A 157 14.16 -0.98 9.03
C LYS A 157 13.88 0.31 9.78
N THR A 158 12.97 1.12 9.25
CA THR A 158 12.66 2.44 9.83
C THR A 158 11.15 2.67 9.82
N LEU A 159 10.56 2.90 10.99
CA LEU A 159 9.12 3.16 11.11
C LEU A 159 8.88 4.60 11.57
N TYR A 160 8.14 5.32 10.74
CA TYR A 160 7.64 6.67 11.01
C TYR A 160 6.12 6.61 11.18
N VAL A 161 5.63 6.98 12.36
CA VAL A 161 4.18 7.09 12.64
C VAL A 161 3.92 8.50 13.15
N ASN A 162 3.54 9.40 12.26
CA ASN A 162 3.57 10.84 12.55
C ASN A 162 2.28 11.54 12.14
N SER A 163 1.87 12.57 12.89
CA SER A 163 0.72 13.42 12.50
C SER A 163 -0.58 12.63 12.26
N ASN A 164 -0.84 11.57 13.05
CA ASN A 164 -2.13 10.86 13.04
C ASN A 164 -2.90 11.23 14.33
N PRO A 165 -3.66 12.35 14.32
CA PRO A 165 -4.22 12.92 15.55
C PRO A 165 -5.23 12.03 16.28
N SER A 166 -5.88 11.08 15.59
CA SER A 166 -6.81 10.13 16.23
C SER A 166 -6.13 8.88 16.78
N LEU A 167 -4.83 8.69 16.51
CA LEU A 167 -4.09 7.49 16.90
C LEU A 167 -3.79 7.53 18.40
N ILE A 168 -4.46 6.69 19.17
CA ILE A 168 -4.40 6.70 20.65
C ILE A 168 -3.53 5.58 21.24
N ASN A 169 -3.20 4.57 20.44
CA ASN A 169 -2.38 3.43 20.86
C ASN A 169 -1.62 2.86 19.65
N LEU A 170 -0.71 1.93 19.93
CA LEU A 170 0.09 1.22 18.93
C LEU A 170 -0.36 -0.25 18.76
N HIS A 171 -1.62 -0.57 19.07
CA HIS A 171 -2.15 -1.91 18.84
C HIS A 171 -2.04 -2.27 17.38
N GLY A 172 -1.63 -3.50 17.10
CA GLY A 172 -1.18 -3.94 15.77
C GLY A 172 0.33 -4.15 15.69
N LEU A 173 1.14 -3.49 16.51
CA LEU A 173 2.61 -3.65 16.47
C LEU A 173 3.15 -4.70 17.43
N GLU A 174 2.31 -5.50 18.08
CA GLU A 174 2.74 -6.43 19.14
C GLU A 174 3.73 -7.51 18.63
N ALA A 175 3.75 -7.81 17.33
CA ALA A 175 4.72 -8.73 16.73
C ALA A 175 6.05 -8.09 16.36
N LEU A 176 6.12 -6.75 16.31
CA LEU A 176 7.28 -6.01 15.85
C LEU A 176 8.45 -6.26 16.80
N SER A 177 9.47 -6.94 16.29
CA SER A 177 10.61 -7.40 17.09
C SER A 177 11.91 -6.68 16.72
N PHE A 178 11.94 -6.05 15.55
CA PHE A 178 13.11 -5.33 15.07
C PHE A 178 12.71 -4.05 14.32
N ALA A 179 13.33 -2.95 14.73
CA ALA A 179 13.35 -1.66 14.05
C ALA A 179 14.70 -0.98 14.31
N ASP A 180 15.45 -0.61 13.26
CA ASP A 180 16.69 0.17 13.44
C ASP A 180 16.36 1.56 13.99
N TYR A 181 15.23 2.12 13.57
CA TYR A 181 14.78 3.44 13.99
C TYR A 181 13.26 3.53 14.09
N LEU A 182 12.80 4.19 15.15
CA LEU A 182 11.40 4.53 15.39
C LEU A 182 11.28 6.03 15.59
N ALA A 183 10.43 6.67 14.80
CA ALA A 183 9.97 8.04 15.04
C ALA A 183 8.45 8.04 15.15
N ILE A 184 7.97 8.40 16.33
CA ILE A 184 6.55 8.46 16.65
C ILE A 184 6.28 9.80 17.31
N HIS A 185 5.72 10.75 16.58
CA HIS A 185 5.42 12.10 17.08
C HIS A 185 4.12 12.65 16.49
N ASP A 186 3.56 13.70 17.11
CA ASP A 186 2.33 14.34 16.65
C ASP A 186 1.14 13.36 16.52
N ASN A 187 1.02 12.44 17.47
CA ASN A 187 -0.14 11.54 17.63
C ASN A 187 -0.77 11.75 19.02
N SER A 188 -1.93 11.13 19.27
CA SER A 188 -2.59 11.13 20.59
C SER A 188 -2.25 9.92 21.45
N ILE A 189 -1.12 9.27 21.19
CA ILE A 189 -0.71 8.01 21.84
C ILE A 189 -0.45 8.25 23.32
N VAL A 190 -1.10 7.43 24.17
CA VAL A 190 -0.99 7.54 25.63
C VAL A 190 0.05 6.62 26.25
N ASN A 191 0.44 5.55 25.54
CA ASN A 191 1.47 4.61 25.98
C ASN A 191 2.06 3.82 24.78
N LEU A 192 3.16 3.12 25.02
CA LEU A 192 3.87 2.34 24.00
C LEU A 192 3.66 0.83 24.13
N THR A 193 2.54 0.36 24.68
CA THR A 193 2.35 -1.09 24.95
C THR A 193 2.40 -1.95 23.70
N GLY A 194 2.03 -1.41 22.54
CA GLY A 194 2.16 -2.10 21.24
C GLY A 194 3.59 -2.42 20.83
N LEU A 195 4.62 -1.80 21.45
CA LEU A 195 6.04 -2.04 21.14
C LEU A 195 6.73 -3.02 22.09
N SER A 196 5.97 -3.82 22.85
CA SER A 196 6.52 -4.67 23.91
C SER A 196 7.50 -5.75 23.44
N SER A 197 7.50 -6.08 22.15
CA SER A 197 8.32 -7.16 21.57
C SER A 197 9.67 -6.69 21.03
N ILE A 198 9.87 -5.38 20.86
CA ILE A 198 11.15 -4.82 20.41
C ILE A 198 12.18 -4.99 21.52
N LYS A 199 13.30 -5.65 21.19
CA LYS A 199 14.44 -5.79 22.09
C LYS A 199 15.45 -4.71 21.76
N ASN A 200 15.95 -4.03 22.79
CA ASN A 200 17.04 -3.05 22.70
C ASN A 200 18.32 -3.67 22.11
#